data_AF-A0A379WKN1-F1
#
_entry.id   AF-A0A379WKN1-F1
#
_cell.length_a   1.000
_cell.length_b   1.000
_cell.length_c   1.000
_cell.angle_alpha   90.00
_cell.angle_beta   90.00
_cell.angle_gamma   90.00
#
_symmetry.space_group_name_H-M   'P 1'
#
loop_
_entity.id
_entity.type
_entity.pdbx_description
1 polymer ?
#
loop_
_entity_poly.entity_id
_entity_poly.type
_entity_poly.pdbx_seq_one_letter_code
_entity_poly.pdbx_strand_id
1 'polypeptide(L)'
;MATVLLLISHCVFSTTSLPHIVILATGGTIAGTAANNTQTAGYKSGELGVQTLINAVPEIIIARVDGEQVANIGSENMTSDIILKLSQKVNALFGAGRC
;
A
#
# COMPACT_ATOMS: atom_id res chain seq x y z
N MET A 1 7.85 -22.44 -58.84
CA MET A 1 7.27 -23.28 -57.78
C MET A 1 7.67 -22.70 -56.43
N ALA A 2 6.67 -22.26 -55.67
CA ALA A 2 6.62 -21.94 -54.24
C ALA A 2 7.70 -21.05 -53.59
N THR A 3 7.37 -19.76 -53.46
CA THR A 3 7.96 -18.83 -52.48
C THR A 3 7.46 -19.20 -51.07
N VAL A 4 8.34 -19.61 -50.16
CA VAL A 4 8.00 -19.92 -48.77
C VAL A 4 8.01 -18.63 -47.95
N LEU A 5 6.81 -18.11 -47.65
CA LEU A 5 6.60 -16.98 -46.73
C LEU A 5 6.38 -17.56 -45.32
N LEU A 6 7.43 -17.54 -44.50
CA LEU A 6 7.40 -17.97 -43.11
C LEU A 6 6.71 -16.89 -42.26
N LEU A 7 5.39 -17.01 -42.06
CA LEU A 7 4.63 -16.16 -41.15
C LEU A 7 4.97 -16.53 -39.70
N ILE A 8 5.90 -15.78 -39.09
CA ILE A 8 6.15 -15.87 -37.64
C ILE A 8 4.92 -15.28 -36.94
N SER A 9 4.03 -16.17 -36.51
CA SER A 9 2.91 -15.86 -35.63
C SER A 9 3.47 -15.30 -34.31
N HIS A 10 3.34 -14.00 -34.11
CA HIS A 10 3.70 -13.37 -32.85
C HIS A 10 2.57 -13.65 -31.85
N CYS A 11 2.75 -14.69 -31.02
CA CYS A 11 1.97 -14.81 -29.80
C CYS A 11 2.28 -13.60 -28.91
N VAL A 12 1.32 -12.67 -28.82
CA VAL A 12 1.36 -11.58 -27.85
C VAL A 12 1.12 -12.19 -26.48
N PHE A 13 2.19 -12.46 -25.73
CA PHE A 13 2.09 -12.78 -24.31
C PHE A 13 1.70 -11.51 -23.56
N SER A 14 0.44 -11.41 -23.15
CA SER A 14 0.01 -10.39 -22.19
C SER A 14 0.29 -10.91 -20.78
N THR A 15 1.26 -10.32 -20.09
CA THR A 15 1.46 -10.59 -18.68
C THR A 15 0.35 -9.89 -17.89
N THR A 16 -0.54 -10.66 -17.27
CA THR A 16 -1.43 -10.12 -16.22
C THR A 16 -0.59 -9.70 -15.03
N SER A 17 -0.18 -8.43 -15.02
CA SER A 17 0.50 -7.80 -13.90
C SER A 17 -0.48 -7.64 -12.75
N LEU A 18 -0.06 -8.00 -11.53
CA LEU A 18 -0.79 -7.61 -10.32
C LEU A 18 -0.88 -6.07 -10.27
N PRO A 19 -2.00 -5.51 -9.76
CA PRO A 19 -2.09 -4.09 -9.49
C PRO A 19 -1.02 -3.68 -8.49
N HIS A 20 -0.49 -2.47 -8.64
CA HIS A 20 0.45 -1.89 -7.68
C HIS A 20 -0.34 -1.05 -6.68
N ILE A 21 -0.21 -1.35 -5.40
CA ILE A 21 -0.92 -0.63 -4.33
C ILE A 21 0.11 -0.07 -3.36
N VAL A 22 -0.03 1.22 -3.02
CA VAL A 22 0.81 1.88 -2.02
C VAL A 22 -0.05 2.18 -0.79
N ILE A 23 0.31 1.62 0.35
CA ILE A 23 -0.34 1.86 1.64
C ILE A 23 0.32 3.06 2.30
N LEU A 24 -0.40 4.18 2.38
CA LEU A 24 0.01 5.38 3.11
C LEU A 24 -0.48 5.29 4.57
N ALA A 25 0.41 4.93 5.49
CA ALA A 25 0.04 4.77 6.90
C ALA A 25 0.10 6.09 7.69
N THR A 26 -0.93 6.35 8.48
CA THR A 26 -1.06 7.55 9.32
C THR A 26 -1.12 7.26 10.83
N GLY A 27 -1.29 5.99 11.21
CA GLY A 27 -1.41 5.54 12.60
C GLY A 27 -2.80 4.97 12.90
N GLY A 28 -3.43 5.47 13.95
CA GLY A 28 -4.74 4.99 14.44
C GLY A 28 -4.65 3.65 15.17
N THR A 29 -5.83 3.14 15.56
CA THR A 29 -6.01 1.88 16.30
C THR A 29 -5.44 0.68 15.57
N ILE A 30 -5.51 0.66 14.23
CA ILE A 30 -4.97 -0.44 13.41
C ILE A 30 -3.46 -0.62 13.59
N ALA A 31 -2.76 0.48 13.87
CA ALA A 31 -1.34 0.52 14.20
C ALA A 31 -1.10 0.55 15.72
N GLY A 32 -2.10 0.25 16.54
CA GLY A 32 -1.99 0.35 17.99
C GLY A 32 -1.37 -0.90 18.64
N THR A 33 -0.84 -0.74 19.85
CA THR A 33 -0.51 -1.89 20.71
C THR A 33 -1.19 -1.79 22.07
N ALA A 34 -1.38 -2.94 22.70
CA ALA A 34 -1.95 -3.08 24.03
C ALA A 34 -1.14 -4.09 24.84
N ALA A 35 -1.29 -4.09 26.17
CA ALA A 35 -0.53 -4.98 27.03
C ALA A 35 -0.92 -6.47 26.88
N ASN A 36 -2.14 -6.76 26.42
CA ASN A 36 -2.61 -8.12 26.15
C ASN A 36 -3.75 -8.12 25.12
N ASN A 37 -4.08 -9.31 24.61
CA ASN A 37 -5.04 -9.50 23.53
C ASN A 37 -6.51 -9.26 23.91
N THR A 38 -6.81 -9.14 25.21
CA THR A 38 -8.17 -8.85 25.70
C THR A 38 -8.41 -7.37 25.98
N GLN A 39 -7.34 -6.55 25.92
CA GLN A 39 -7.44 -5.12 26.14
C GLN A 39 -7.89 -4.42 24.84
N THR A 40 -9.18 -4.11 24.77
CA THR A 40 -9.82 -3.45 23.61
C THR A 40 -9.91 -1.93 23.74
N ALA A 41 -9.57 -1.37 24.92
CA ALA A 41 -9.55 0.07 25.20
C ALA A 41 -8.25 0.47 25.91
N GLY A 42 -7.91 1.76 25.87
CA GLY A 42 -6.66 2.28 26.46
C GLY A 42 -5.40 1.72 25.80
N TYR A 43 -5.48 1.24 24.56
CA TYR A 43 -4.32 0.90 23.73
C TYR A 43 -3.58 2.18 23.34
N LYS A 44 -2.31 2.04 22.97
CA LYS A 44 -1.52 3.14 22.43
C LYS A 44 -1.68 3.17 20.91
N SER A 45 -2.33 4.22 20.41
CA SER A 45 -2.62 4.41 18.99
C SER A 45 -1.37 4.81 18.20
N GLY A 46 -1.22 4.33 16.97
CA GLY A 46 -0.11 4.72 16.09
C GLY A 46 1.28 4.38 16.64
N GLU A 47 1.47 3.13 17.08
CA GLU A 47 2.75 2.65 17.60
C GLU A 47 3.48 1.73 16.63
N LEU A 48 2.75 0.90 15.88
CA LEU A 48 3.29 0.04 14.83
C LEU A 48 3.57 0.84 13.56
N GLY A 49 4.63 0.47 12.84
CA GLY A 49 4.93 1.00 11.50
C GLY A 49 4.18 0.24 10.40
N VAL A 50 4.08 0.86 9.22
CA VAL A 50 3.39 0.29 8.04
C VAL A 50 3.89 -1.10 7.66
N GLN A 51 5.21 -1.34 7.72
CA GLN A 51 5.77 -2.63 7.33
C GLN A 51 5.34 -3.75 8.29
N THR A 52 5.17 -3.44 9.57
CA THR A 52 4.65 -4.41 10.55
C THR A 52 3.22 -4.82 10.19
N LEU A 53 2.39 -3.87 9.77
CA LEU A 53 1.00 -4.15 9.35
C LEU A 53 0.95 -4.97 8.06
N ILE A 54 1.79 -4.64 7.08
CA ILE A 54 1.90 -5.40 5.82
C ILE A 54 2.33 -6.84 6.09
N ASN A 55 3.34 -7.04 6.94
CA ASN A 55 3.86 -8.36 7.26
C ASN A 55 2.88 -9.20 8.11
N ALA A 56 1.94 -8.55 8.81
CA ALA A 56 0.94 -9.23 9.62
C ALA A 56 -0.19 -9.88 8.79
N VAL A 57 -0.31 -9.53 7.50
CA VAL A 57 -1.36 -10.05 6.60
C VAL A 57 -0.71 -10.63 5.33
N PRO A 58 -0.09 -11.82 5.39
CA PRO A 58 0.57 -12.42 4.23
C PRO A 58 -0.38 -12.74 3.07
N GLU A 59 -1.70 -12.71 3.28
CA GLU A 59 -2.72 -13.02 2.28
C GLU A 59 -2.95 -11.89 1.26
N ILE A 60 -2.37 -10.70 1.43
CA ILE A 60 -2.56 -9.55 0.51
C ILE A 60 -1.81 -9.68 -0.84
N ILE A 61 -1.43 -10.91 -1.23
CA ILE A 61 -0.73 -11.26 -2.48
C ILE A 61 -1.53 -11.01 -3.77
N ILE A 62 -2.76 -10.48 -3.65
CA ILE A 62 -3.59 -10.05 -4.78
C ILE A 62 -3.08 -8.77 -5.46
N ALA A 63 -2.05 -8.13 -4.89
CA ALA A 63 -1.41 -6.92 -5.39
C ALA A 63 0.10 -6.94 -5.10
N ARG A 64 0.87 -6.15 -5.86
CA ARG A 64 2.20 -5.72 -5.42
C ARG A 64 1.98 -4.58 -4.41
N VAL A 65 2.35 -4.78 -3.15
CA VAL A 65 2.08 -3.80 -2.08
C VAL A 65 3.37 -3.16 -1.59
N ASP A 66 3.44 -1.83 -1.64
CA ASP A 66 4.47 -1.03 -0.98
C ASP A 66 3.85 -0.24 0.18
N GLY A 67 4.63 0.04 1.23
CA GLY A 67 4.19 0.84 2.37
C GLY A 67 5.00 2.12 2.50
N GLU A 68 4.32 3.27 2.70
CA GLU A 68 4.97 4.52 3.10
C GLU A 68 4.33 5.05 4.39
N GLN A 69 5.18 5.43 5.36
CA GLN A 69 4.72 6.07 6.59
C GLN A 69 4.56 7.59 6.37
N VAL A 70 3.35 8.12 6.62
CA VAL A 70 3.05 9.57 6.52
C VAL A 70 3.07 10.23 7.90
N ALA A 71 2.45 9.58 8.88
CA ALA A 71 2.37 9.95 10.29
C ALA A 71 2.18 8.67 11.14
N ASN A 72 2.30 8.76 12.46
CA ASN A 72 2.00 7.64 13.36
C ASN A 72 1.34 8.16 14.64
N ILE A 73 0.07 8.53 14.53
CA ILE A 73 -0.68 9.22 15.61
C ILE A 73 -2.11 8.67 15.73
N GLY A 74 -2.77 8.95 16.86
CA GLY A 74 -4.23 8.85 16.95
C GLY A 74 -4.91 9.83 16.00
N SER A 75 -5.99 9.41 15.34
CA SER A 75 -6.69 10.23 14.34
C SER A 75 -7.30 11.50 14.94
N GLU A 76 -7.60 11.49 16.24
CA GLU A 76 -8.02 12.64 17.04
C GLU A 76 -6.96 13.76 17.10
N ASN A 77 -5.68 13.43 16.85
CA ASN A 77 -4.57 14.38 16.84
C ASN A 77 -4.16 14.82 15.42
N MET A 78 -4.95 14.47 14.40
CA MET A 78 -4.65 14.82 13.01
C MET A 78 -4.70 16.34 12.79
N THR A 79 -3.65 16.90 12.20
CA THR A 79 -3.56 18.33 11.90
C THR A 79 -3.76 18.62 10.41
N SER A 80 -4.12 19.86 10.07
CA SER A 80 -4.22 20.33 8.69
C SER A 80 -2.92 20.13 7.91
N ASP A 81 -1.76 20.30 8.55
CA ASP A 81 -0.45 20.10 7.93
C ASP A 81 -0.22 18.63 7.53
N ILE A 82 -0.62 17.68 8.39
CA ILE A 82 -0.51 16.25 8.08
C ILE A 82 -1.47 15.87 6.96
N ILE A 83 -2.70 16.40 6.97
CA ILE A 83 -3.69 16.17 5.91
C ILE A 83 -3.18 16.73 4.58
N LEU A 84 -2.60 17.94 4.59
CA LEU A 84 -2.02 18.55 3.40
C LEU A 84 -0.85 17.71 2.85
N LYS A 85 0.05 17.25 3.73
CA LYS A 85 1.15 16.33 3.37
C LYS A 85 0.62 15.03 2.77
N LEU A 86 -0.44 14.46 3.36
CA LEU A 86 -1.09 13.25 2.85
C LEU A 86 -1.66 13.48 1.44
N SER A 87 -2.42 14.55 1.24
CA SER A 87 -2.98 14.92 -0.07
C SER A 87 -1.90 15.10 -1.14
N GLN A 88 -0.81 15.80 -0.82
CA GLN A 88 0.32 15.98 -1.72
C GLN A 88 0.97 14.65 -2.09
N LYS A 89 1.17 13.74 -1.13
CA LYS A 89 1.71 12.40 -1.39
C LYS A 89 0.81 11.57 -2.29
N VAL A 90 -0.50 11.56 -2.04
CA VAL A 90 -1.47 10.85 -2.89
C VAL A 90 -1.40 11.36 -4.33
N ASN A 91 -1.44 12.69 -4.52
CA ASN A 91 -1.35 13.28 -5.85
C ASN A 91 -0.02 12.97 -6.54
N ALA A 92 1.09 12.98 -5.80
CA ALA A 92 2.41 12.64 -6.34
C ALA A 92 2.50 11.18 -6.81
N LEU A 93 1.88 10.25 -6.08
CA LEU A 93 1.87 8.83 -6.46
C LEU A 93 1.07 8.60 -7.75
N PHE A 94 -0.14 9.17 -7.83
CA PHE A 94 -0.96 9.10 -9.05
C PHE A 94 -0.32 9.82 -10.23
N GLY A 95 0.23 11.02 -10.02
CA GLY A 95 0.87 11.80 -11.07
C GLY A 95 2.14 11.15 -11.64
N ALA A 96 2.82 10.32 -10.85
CA ALA A 96 4.00 9.58 -11.27
C ALA A 96 3.71 8.16 -11.80
N GLY A 97 2.46 7.71 -11.79
CA GLY A 97 2.10 6.32 -12.13
C GLY A 97 2.77 5.28 -11.23
N ARG A 98 3.00 5.64 -9.95
CA ARG A 98 3.67 4.80 -8.95
C ARG A 98 2.70 4.00 -8.07
N CYS A 99 1.42 3.99 -8.44
CA CYS A 99 0.34 3.19 -7.87
C CYS A 99 -0.79 3.09 -8.90
#